data_AF-A0A5E4KPZ5-F1
#
_entry.id   AF-A0A5E4KPZ5-F1
#
_cell.length_a   1.000
_cell.length_b   1.000
_cell.length_c   1.000
_cell.angle_alpha   90.00
_cell.angle_beta   90.00
_cell.angle_gamma   90.00
#
_symmetry.space_group_name_H-M   'P 1'
#
loop_
_entity.id
_entity.type
_entity.pdbx_description
1 polymer ?
#
loop_
_entity_poly.entity_id
_entity_poly.type
_entity_poly.pdbx_seq_one_letter_code
_entity_poly.pdbx_strand_id
1 'polypeptide(L)'
;MIQYVFFLLGISGFIVFYAVLAHLSARMGEGLRLPGYYRIYYIAILVLALAVFYGWYHTGEKGSDDVLIILLTIGNLLAIAASHKYWWWLKEELWMKKNKGEGSNE
;
A
#
# COMPACT_ATOMS: atom_id res chain seq x y z
N MET A 1 10.84 -14.88 -21.74
CA MET A 1 11.92 -14.19 -21.00
C MET A 1 11.62 -12.70 -20.82
N ILE A 2 11.44 -11.91 -21.89
CA ILE A 2 11.18 -10.46 -21.80
C ILE A 2 9.92 -10.11 -20.98
N GLN A 3 8.81 -10.84 -21.15
CA GLN A 3 7.57 -10.63 -20.35
C GLN A 3 7.79 -10.82 -18.85
N TYR A 4 8.65 -11.78 -18.47
CA TYR A 4 8.97 -12.05 -17.06
C TYR A 4 9.82 -10.92 -16.45
N VAL A 5 10.72 -10.34 -17.24
CA VAL A 5 11.52 -9.18 -16.83
C VAL A 5 10.62 -7.96 -16.60
N PHE A 6 9.66 -7.69 -17.49
CA PHE A 6 8.68 -6.62 -17.29
C PHE A 6 7.78 -6.85 -16.07
N PHE A 7 7.39 -8.10 -15.81
CA PHE A 7 6.62 -8.47 -14.63
C PHE A 7 7.39 -8.21 -13.32
N LEU A 8 8.66 -8.63 -13.26
CA LEU A 8 9.54 -8.36 -12.12
C LEU A 8 9.79 -6.85 -11.93
N LEU A 9 10.05 -6.12 -13.02
CA LEU A 9 10.20 -4.66 -12.99
C LEU A 9 8.93 -3.98 -12.47
N GLY A 10 7.76 -4.40 -12.94
CA GLY A 10 6.46 -3.90 -12.49
C GLY A 10 6.27 -4.09 -11.00
N ILE A 11 6.43 -5.32 -10.48
CA ILE A 11 6.24 -5.57 -9.06
C ILE A 11 7.31 -4.89 -8.21
N SER A 12 8.56 -4.83 -8.66
CA SER A 12 9.61 -4.10 -7.95
C SER A 12 9.25 -2.62 -7.81
N GLY A 13 8.67 -2.01 -8.85
CA GLY A 13 8.13 -0.64 -8.81
C GLY A 13 7.03 -0.48 -7.76
N PHE A 14 6.08 -1.42 -7.70
CA PHE A 14 5.02 -1.41 -6.67
C PHE A 14 5.56 -1.59 -5.25
N ILE A 15 6.56 -2.47 -5.05
CA ILE A 15 7.21 -2.67 -3.75
C ILE A 15 7.90 -1.39 -3.30
N VAL A 16 8.68 -0.74 -4.18
CA VAL A 16 9.35 0.53 -3.86
C VAL A 16 8.31 1.61 -3.56
N PHE A 17 7.25 1.71 -4.36
CA PHE A 17 6.17 2.68 -4.14
C PHE A 17 5.48 2.48 -2.79
N TYR A 18 5.13 1.24 -2.43
CA TYR A 18 4.52 0.93 -1.13
C TYR A 18 5.50 1.11 0.03
N ALA A 19 6.80 0.87 -0.16
CA ALA A 19 7.81 1.14 0.85
C ALA A 19 7.94 2.64 1.12
N VAL A 20 7.90 3.47 0.07
CA VAL A 20 7.88 4.93 0.19
C VAL A 20 6.61 5.41 0.91
N LEU A 21 5.44 4.88 0.54
CA LEU A 21 4.17 5.16 1.23
C LEU A 21 4.21 4.76 2.71
N ALA A 22 4.69 3.55 3.01
CA ALA A 22 4.85 3.07 4.38
C ALA A 22 5.76 3.98 5.19
N HIS A 23 6.89 4.41 4.61
CA HIS A 23 7.84 5.29 5.28
C HIS A 23 7.26 6.70 5.51
N LEU A 24 6.59 7.27 4.52
CA LEU A 24 5.89 8.55 4.64
C LEU A 24 4.77 8.48 5.70
N SER A 25 3.94 7.44 5.67
CA SER A 25 2.88 7.22 6.67
C SER A 25 3.44 6.99 8.06
N ALA A 26 4.60 6.33 8.20
CA ALA A 26 5.27 6.15 9.49
C ALA A 26 5.78 7.49 10.04
N ARG A 27 6.48 8.29 9.23
CA ARG A 27 6.97 9.62 9.64
C ARG A 27 5.85 10.60 9.97
N MET A 28 4.81 10.64 9.13
CA MET A 28 3.63 11.44 9.43
C MET A 28 2.93 10.92 10.69
N GLY A 29 2.95 9.61 10.92
CA GLY A 29 2.34 9.03 12.10
C GLY A 29 3.08 9.30 13.41
N GLU A 30 4.41 9.36 13.38
CA GLU A 30 5.22 9.84 14.49
C GLU A 30 4.99 11.32 14.76
N GLY A 31 4.92 12.15 13.70
CA GLY A 31 4.67 13.60 13.83
C GLY A 31 3.26 13.96 14.32
N LEU A 32 2.27 13.11 14.06
CA LEU A 32 0.85 13.35 14.37
C LEU A 32 0.30 12.42 15.47
N ARG A 33 1.13 11.55 16.07
CA ARG A 33 0.72 10.49 17.03
C ARG A 33 -0.43 9.61 16.51
N LEU A 34 -0.41 9.32 15.20
CA LEU A 34 -1.42 8.49 14.54
C LEU A 34 -1.38 7.04 15.01
N PRO A 35 -2.52 6.33 14.98
CA PRO A 35 -2.53 4.88 15.03
C PRO A 35 -1.72 4.32 13.85
N GLY A 36 -0.97 3.23 14.08
CA GLY A 36 -0.02 2.65 13.13
C GLY A 36 -0.63 1.99 11.89
N TYR A 37 -1.44 2.71 11.12
CA TYR A 37 -2.04 2.27 9.85
C TYR A 37 -0.99 1.96 8.79
N TYR A 38 0.25 2.46 8.96
CA TYR A 38 1.39 2.11 8.13
C TYR A 38 1.67 0.58 8.09
N ARG A 39 1.22 -0.17 9.10
CA ARG A 39 1.34 -1.63 9.16
C ARG A 39 0.61 -2.35 8.02
N ILE A 40 -0.45 -1.76 7.48
CA ILE A 40 -1.22 -2.35 6.37
C ILE A 40 -0.40 -2.32 5.06
N TYR A 41 0.43 -1.29 4.85
CA TYR A 41 1.36 -1.27 3.71
C TYR A 41 2.39 -2.39 3.79
N TYR A 42 2.90 -2.73 4.99
CA TYR A 42 3.79 -3.87 5.15
C TYR A 42 3.11 -5.20 4.80
N ILE A 43 1.82 -5.36 5.13
CA ILE A 43 1.04 -6.54 4.72
C ILE A 43 0.88 -6.58 3.18
N ALA A 44 0.58 -5.43 2.55
CA ALA A 44 0.48 -5.35 1.09
C ALA A 44 1.81 -5.67 0.39
N ILE A 45 2.94 -5.19 0.93
CA ILE A 45 4.29 -5.53 0.44
C ILE A 45 4.57 -7.02 0.59
N LEU A 46 4.17 -7.64 1.70
CA LEU A 46 4.36 -9.07 1.94
C LEU A 46 3.53 -9.92 0.96
N VAL A 47 2.29 -9.53 0.68
CA VAL A 47 1.44 -10.18 -0.33
C VAL A 47 2.03 -10.05 -1.73
N LEU A 48 2.57 -8.87 -2.09
CA LEU A 48 3.28 -8.69 -3.36
C LEU A 48 4.56 -9.52 -3.45
N ALA A 49 5.34 -9.61 -2.37
CA ALA A 49 6.55 -10.44 -2.32
C ALA A 49 6.21 -11.93 -2.51
N LEU A 50 5.11 -12.40 -1.91
CA LEU A 50 4.58 -13.75 -2.15
C LEU A 50 4.17 -13.95 -3.60
N ALA A 51 3.60 -12.93 -4.26
CA ALA A 51 3.23 -13.00 -5.68
C ALA A 51 4.47 -13.18 -6.57
N VAL A 52 5.55 -12.44 -6.27
CA VAL A 52 6.84 -12.60 -6.97
C VAL A 52 7.41 -13.98 -6.74
N PHE A 53 7.44 -14.45 -5.49
CA PHE A 53 7.98 -15.76 -5.15
C PHE A 53 7.18 -16.89 -5.82
N TYR A 54 5.85 -16.80 -5.80
CA TYR A 54 4.96 -17.76 -6.46
C TYR A 54 5.18 -17.77 -7.97
N GLY A 55 5.27 -16.59 -8.60
CA GLY A 55 5.55 -16.47 -10.03
C GLY A 55 6.96 -16.91 -10.44
N TRP A 56 7.94 -16.82 -9.56
CA TRP A 56 9.28 -17.39 -9.73
C TRP A 56 9.32 -18.90 -9.54
N TYR A 57 8.56 -19.43 -8.58
CA TYR A 57 8.55 -20.87 -8.32
C TYR A 57 7.79 -21.66 -9.40
N HIS A 58 6.70 -21.10 -9.93
CA HIS A 58 5.86 -21.75 -10.96
C HIS A 58 6.18 -21.29 -12.40
N THR A 59 7.35 -20.68 -12.64
CA THR A 59 7.70 -20.21 -13.99
C THR A 59 7.84 -21.39 -14.95
N GLY A 60 6.82 -21.64 -15.76
CA GLY A 60 6.79 -22.73 -16.75
C GLY A 60 5.56 -23.64 -16.68
N GLU A 61 4.74 -23.54 -15.62
CA GLU A 61 3.49 -24.30 -15.52
C GLU A 61 2.31 -23.53 -16.12
N LYS A 62 1.61 -24.15 -17.08
CA LYS A 62 0.38 -23.61 -17.68
C LYS A 62 -0.76 -23.78 -16.67
N GLY A 63 -1.09 -22.72 -15.94
CA GLY A 63 -2.20 -22.69 -14.97
C GLY A 63 -1.99 -21.77 -13.76
N SER A 64 -0.78 -21.23 -13.60
CA SER A 64 -0.40 -20.41 -12.43
C SER A 64 -0.84 -18.94 -12.51
N ASP A 65 -1.38 -18.52 -13.66
CA ASP A 65 -1.71 -17.12 -13.95
C ASP A 65 -2.88 -16.60 -13.10
N ASP A 66 -3.89 -17.43 -12.83
CA ASP A 66 -5.05 -17.02 -12.01
C ASP A 66 -4.65 -16.71 -10.56
N VAL A 67 -3.78 -17.53 -9.98
CA VAL A 67 -3.29 -17.34 -8.60
C VAL A 67 -2.44 -16.07 -8.51
N LEU A 68 -1.61 -15.82 -9.52
CA LEU A 68 -0.83 -14.59 -9.66
C LEU A 68 -1.72 -13.35 -9.74
N ILE A 69 -2.77 -13.39 -10.57
CA ILE A 69 -3.73 -12.28 -10.72
C ILE A 69 -4.47 -12.03 -9.40
N ILE A 70 -4.89 -13.08 -8.70
CA ILE A 70 -5.57 -12.96 -7.40
C ILE A 70 -4.63 -12.32 -6.36
N LEU A 71 -3.39 -12.79 -6.23
CA LEU A 71 -2.43 -12.22 -5.28
C LEU A 71 -2.12 -10.75 -5.59
N LEU A 72 -1.95 -10.42 -6.87
CA LEU A 72 -1.70 -9.04 -7.30
C LEU A 72 -2.89 -8.13 -7.00
N THR A 73 -4.11 -8.62 -7.25
CA THR A 73 -5.35 -7.90 -7.00
C THR A 73 -5.56 -7.66 -5.50
N ILE A 74 -5.34 -8.69 -4.66
CA ILE A 74 -5.45 -8.57 -3.20
C ILE A 74 -4.40 -7.60 -2.65
N GLY A 75 -3.14 -7.71 -3.08
CA GLY A 75 -2.07 -6.81 -2.66
C GLY A 75 -2.38 -5.34 -2.96
N ASN A 76 -2.90 -5.07 -4.17
CA ASN A 76 -3.32 -3.72 -4.56
C ASN A 76 -4.56 -3.24 -3.80
N LEU A 77 -5.57 -4.10 -3.59
CA LEU A 77 -6.75 -3.77 -2.79
C LEU A 77 -6.39 -3.37 -1.37
N LEU A 78 -5.44 -4.09 -0.74
CA LEU A 78 -4.96 -3.76 0.60
C LEU A 78 -4.24 -2.41 0.63
N ALA A 79 -3.44 -2.10 -0.39
CA ALA A 79 -2.77 -0.81 -0.49
C ALA A 79 -3.76 0.35 -0.74
N ILE A 80 -4.79 0.14 -1.57
CA ILE A 80 -5.87 1.11 -1.79
C ILE A 80 -6.67 1.31 -0.50
N ALA A 81 -7.02 0.25 0.22
CA ALA A 81 -7.74 0.33 1.48
C ALA A 81 -6.92 1.09 2.55
N ALA A 82 -5.61 0.82 2.63
CA ALA A 82 -4.70 1.55 3.51
C ALA A 82 -4.66 3.05 3.14
N SER A 83 -4.52 3.35 1.85
CA SER A 83 -4.48 4.72 1.34
C SER A 83 -5.79 5.47 1.59
N HIS A 84 -6.93 4.82 1.36
CA HIS A 84 -8.26 5.41 1.59
C HIS A 84 -8.48 5.70 3.07
N LYS A 85 -8.13 4.76 3.96
CA LYS A 85 -8.23 4.97 5.41
C LYS A 85 -7.34 6.10 5.89
N TYR A 86 -6.13 6.19 5.33
CA TYR A 86 -5.19 7.27 5.62
C TYR A 86 -5.72 8.64 5.16
N TRP A 87 -6.24 8.71 3.93
CA TRP A 87 -6.81 9.93 3.37
C TRP A 87 -8.07 10.39 4.10
N TRP A 88 -8.93 9.45 4.49
CA TRP A 88 -10.13 9.74 5.27
C TRP A 88 -9.78 10.40 6.61
N TRP A 89 -8.82 9.82 7.32
CA TRP A 89 -8.35 10.38 8.58
C TRP A 89 -7.72 11.76 8.40
N LEU A 90 -6.87 11.95 7.37
CA LEU A 90 -6.24 13.25 7.08
C LEU A 90 -7.29 14.32 6.82
N LYS A 91 -8.34 13.97 6.08
CA LYS A 91 -9.48 14.86 5.82
C LYS A 91 -10.22 15.23 7.10
N GLU A 92 -10.49 14.26 7.98
CA GLU A 92 -11.13 14.52 9.28
C GLU A 92 -10.28 15.47 10.14
N GLU A 93 -8.98 15.26 10.22
CA GLU A 93 -8.10 16.10 11.05
C GLU A 93 -7.98 17.54 10.50
N LEU A 94 -7.85 17.70 9.18
CA LEU A 94 -7.83 19.01 8.54
C LEU A 94 -9.16 19.76 8.71
N TRP A 95 -10.28 19.04 8.61
CA TRP A 95 -11.61 19.62 8.82
C TRP A 95 -11.83 20.02 10.28
N MET A 96 -11.44 19.16 11.23
CA MET A 96 -11.52 19.44 12.67
C MET A 96 -10.66 20.66 13.06
N LYS A 97 -9.44 20.78 12.51
CA LYS A 97 -8.59 21.97 12.74
C LYS A 97 -9.20 23.24 12.16
N LYS A 98 -9.79 23.17 10.95
CA LYS A 98 -10.45 24.33 10.34
C LYS A 98 -11.62 24.84 11.21
N ASN A 99 -12.48 23.95 11.68
CA ASN A 99 -13.62 24.33 12.52
C ASN A 99 -13.22 24.83 13.92
N LYS A 100 -12.10 24.35 14.49
CA LYS A 100 -11.58 24.89 15.78
C LYS A 100 -10.92 26.26 15.65
N GLY A 101 -10.51 26.68 14.45
CA GLY A 101 -9.96 28.02 14.21
C GLY A 101 -11.02 29.13 14.14
N GLU A 102 -12.28 28.79 13.84
CA GLU A 102 -13.37 29.76 13.71
C GLU A 102 -14.17 29.97 15.01
N GLY A 103 -14.00 29.10 16.02
CA GLY A 103 -14.73 29.17 17.31
C GLY A 103 -13.98 29.82 18.47
N SER A 104 -12.87 30.51 18.21
CA SER A 104 -12.03 31.15 19.26
C SER A 104 -11.94 32.67 19.05
N ASN A 105 -13.05 33.31 18.66
CA ASN A 105 -13.21 34.76 18.59
C ASN A 105 -14.63 35.18 19.04
N GLU A 106 -15.19 34.52 20.06
CA GLU A 106 -16.36 35.00 20.80
C GLU A 106 -16.05 35.09 22.29
#